data_AF-A0A1G6RCS1-F1
#
_entry.id   AF-A0A1G6RCS1-F1
#
_cell.length_a   1.000
_cell.length_b   1.000
_cell.length_c   1.000
_cell.angle_alpha   90.00
_cell.angle_beta   90.00
_cell.angle_gamma   90.00
#
_symmetry.space_group_name_H-M   'P 1'
#
loop_
_entity.id
_entity.type
_entity.pdbx_description
1 polymer ?
#
loop_
_entity_poly.entity_id
_entity_poly.type
_entity_poly.pdbx_seq_one_letter_code
_entity_poly.pdbx_strand_id
1 'polypeptide(L)'
;MPAKVTFRHHIGLFGSPRNDKRESELPSCPISSRESARREFDVMNPTNEWGSLAYFGLLQLIITARPKLPRNMRVILSRKGFDSGYGGVPSPILPDGRLVPLPIPSPRDPQRIGMLRVDGLDISAMVSDLTRSSIDAETAVHVDPDLQEHMLARAPGWRPAFGQVASAQTHLQNQGVGRGDLFLFFGWFRNVEQVNGVWRYTRASPDIHALFGWLQVGEVLAVTGRERAIANSYPWLRDHPHVAGANRFSSRNNTIYVAGDTLCLAGKGTKYRGGGLFKRYVPSLQLTADGHTRSRWKLPAWFMPVDGRSPLSYHREKSRWTADHVSVLLQTVGKGQEFVLDCACYPESAEWLAKLFRDVHEVGTSQRS
;
A
#
# COMPACT_ATOMS: atom_id res chain seq x y z
N MET A 1 -52.67 22.18 2.59
CA MET A 1 -53.05 22.24 1.16
C MET A 1 -51.89 22.83 0.37
N PRO A 2 -51.56 22.26 -0.80
CA PRO A 2 -50.33 22.48 -1.54
C PRO A 2 -50.56 23.22 -2.87
N ALA A 3 -49.49 23.70 -3.52
CA ALA A 3 -49.32 23.73 -4.98
C ALA A 3 -48.06 24.54 -5.36
N LYS A 4 -47.29 24.26 -6.40
CA LYS A 4 -47.18 23.14 -7.33
C LYS A 4 -45.88 23.38 -8.11
N VAL A 5 -45.17 22.31 -8.37
CA VAL A 5 -44.12 22.17 -9.40
C VAL A 5 -44.76 22.29 -10.79
N THR A 6 -44.05 22.86 -11.77
CA THR A 6 -44.04 22.30 -13.15
C THR A 6 -42.85 22.76 -14.00
N PHE A 7 -42.21 21.75 -14.59
CA PHE A 7 -41.23 21.77 -15.68
C PHE A 7 -41.83 22.28 -17.01
N ARG A 8 -40.97 22.77 -17.92
CA ARG A 8 -41.08 22.51 -19.36
C ARG A 8 -39.72 22.32 -20.05
N HIS A 9 -39.62 21.21 -20.78
CA HIS A 9 -38.67 20.92 -21.86
C HIS A 9 -39.21 21.46 -23.20
N HIS A 10 -38.33 21.83 -24.12
CA HIS A 10 -38.34 21.53 -25.59
C HIS A 10 -37.13 22.24 -26.22
N ILE A 11 -36.10 21.53 -26.71
CA ILE A 11 -35.92 20.89 -28.03
C ILE A 11 -35.93 21.88 -29.21
N GLY A 12 -34.78 21.96 -29.91
CA GLY A 12 -34.71 22.04 -31.37
C GLY A 12 -33.99 23.27 -31.93
N LEU A 13 -32.84 23.07 -32.57
CA LEU A 13 -32.72 23.24 -34.03
C LEU A 13 -31.40 22.65 -34.56
N PHE A 14 -31.58 21.93 -35.67
CA PHE A 14 -30.61 21.18 -36.45
C PHE A 14 -29.72 22.10 -37.31
N GLY A 15 -28.47 21.68 -37.50
CA GLY A 15 -27.63 22.05 -38.63
C GLY A 15 -26.88 20.82 -39.13
N SER A 16 -27.29 20.30 -40.28
CA SER A 16 -26.58 19.26 -41.04
C SER A 16 -25.47 19.91 -41.88
N PRO A 17 -24.44 19.17 -42.31
CA PRO A 17 -24.52 18.65 -43.67
C PRO A 17 -24.06 17.19 -43.87
N ARG A 18 -24.65 16.64 -44.93
CA ARG A 18 -24.41 15.38 -45.64
C ARG A 18 -22.94 15.26 -46.10
N ASN A 19 -22.30 14.10 -45.89
CA ASN A 19 -22.23 12.93 -46.79
C ASN A 19 -21.26 13.15 -47.95
N ASP A 20 -20.14 12.43 -47.96
CA ASP A 20 -19.76 11.76 -49.21
C ASP A 20 -18.89 10.51 -49.00
N LYS A 21 -19.20 9.52 -49.82
CA LYS A 21 -18.60 8.18 -49.91
C LYS A 21 -17.21 8.25 -50.54
N ARG A 22 -16.34 7.28 -50.23
CA ARG A 22 -15.58 6.52 -51.23
C ARG A 22 -14.89 5.29 -50.61
N GLU A 23 -15.20 4.15 -51.21
CA GLU A 23 -14.46 2.89 -51.17
C GLU A 23 -13.09 3.02 -51.86
N SER A 24 -12.34 1.92 -51.82
CA SER A 24 -11.06 1.59 -52.48
C SER A 24 -9.83 1.76 -51.57
N GLU A 25 -8.83 0.89 -51.54
CA GLU A 25 -8.54 -0.40 -52.18
C GLU A 25 -7.36 -0.99 -51.39
N LEU A 26 -7.27 -2.32 -51.30
CA LEU A 26 -6.03 -3.02 -50.92
C LEU A 26 -4.96 -2.75 -51.99
N PRO A 27 -3.67 -2.87 -51.63
CA PRO A 27 -2.95 -3.98 -52.25
C PRO A 27 -2.03 -4.77 -51.31
N SER A 28 -1.94 -6.02 -51.73
CA SER A 28 -1.05 -7.13 -51.41
C SER A 28 0.45 -6.81 -51.31
N CYS A 29 1.10 -7.50 -50.35
CA CYS A 29 2.35 -8.28 -50.39
C CYS A 29 3.40 -7.99 -51.50
N PRO A 30 4.70 -8.15 -51.17
CA PRO A 30 5.27 -9.47 -51.46
C PRO A 30 6.24 -10.04 -50.42
N ILE A 31 6.23 -11.36 -50.46
CA ILE A 31 7.20 -12.33 -49.94
C ILE A 31 8.60 -12.06 -50.51
N SER A 32 9.65 -12.18 -49.68
CA SER A 32 10.97 -12.59 -50.18
C SER A 32 11.50 -13.79 -49.40
N SER A 33 11.52 -14.91 -50.09
CA SER A 33 12.40 -16.06 -49.94
C SER A 33 13.89 -15.65 -49.94
N ARG A 34 14.71 -16.41 -49.20
CA ARG A 34 16.01 -17.00 -49.61
C ARG A 34 16.58 -17.83 -48.45
N GLU A 35 16.63 -19.15 -48.62
CA GLU A 35 17.87 -19.92 -48.90
C GLU A 35 18.74 -20.10 -47.65
N SER A 36 18.62 -21.22 -46.93
CA SER A 36 19.37 -22.46 -47.15
C SER A 36 20.88 -22.33 -46.90
N ALA A 37 21.28 -22.67 -45.67
CA ALA A 37 22.61 -23.18 -45.38
C ALA A 37 22.45 -24.49 -44.59
N ARG A 38 22.32 -25.59 -45.34
CA ARG A 38 22.66 -26.92 -44.82
C ARG A 38 24.16 -26.91 -44.56
N ARG A 39 24.56 -27.08 -43.30
CA ARG A 39 25.89 -27.62 -42.98
C ARG A 39 25.68 -29.06 -42.57
N GLU A 40 26.22 -29.94 -43.40
CA GLU A 40 26.51 -31.33 -43.07
C GLU A 40 27.28 -31.37 -41.76
N PHE A 41 26.77 -32.11 -40.78
CA PHE A 41 27.60 -32.64 -39.71
C PHE A 41 27.73 -34.12 -39.97
N ASP A 42 28.93 -34.47 -40.38
CA ASP A 42 29.43 -35.82 -40.56
C ASP A 42 29.17 -36.65 -39.29
N VAL A 43 28.71 -37.87 -39.54
CA VAL A 43 28.57 -38.92 -38.55
C VAL A 43 29.97 -39.36 -38.14
N MET A 44 30.42 -38.92 -36.96
CA MET A 44 31.44 -39.63 -36.22
C MET A 44 30.88 -40.02 -34.85
N ASN A 45 30.68 -41.33 -34.72
CA ASN A 45 30.38 -42.01 -33.48
C ASN A 45 31.72 -42.33 -32.79
N PRO A 46 31.95 -41.84 -31.57
CA PRO A 46 32.64 -42.66 -30.60
C PRO A 46 31.84 -42.76 -29.31
N THR A 47 31.49 -44.00 -28.99
CA THR A 47 31.19 -44.54 -27.67
C THR A 47 31.86 -43.76 -26.54
N ASN A 48 31.10 -43.00 -25.75
CA ASN A 48 31.52 -42.44 -24.46
C ASN A 48 30.27 -42.10 -23.61
N GLU A 49 29.68 -43.11 -22.99
CA GLU A 49 28.51 -42.97 -22.09
C GLU A 49 28.79 -42.19 -20.79
N TRP A 50 30.01 -41.71 -20.56
CA TRP A 50 30.39 -40.96 -19.37
C TRP A 50 30.43 -39.43 -19.57
N GLY A 51 30.39 -38.95 -20.82
CA GLY A 51 30.38 -37.50 -21.13
C GLY A 51 29.00 -36.85 -21.13
N SER A 52 27.94 -37.63 -21.45
CA SER A 52 26.57 -37.11 -21.57
C SER A 52 25.93 -36.80 -20.20
N LEU A 53 26.19 -37.61 -19.17
CA LEU A 53 25.67 -37.40 -17.82
C LEU A 53 26.26 -36.15 -17.14
N ALA A 54 27.53 -35.84 -17.40
CA ALA A 54 28.17 -34.63 -16.88
C ALA A 54 27.67 -33.36 -17.59
N TYR A 55 27.40 -33.43 -18.90
CA TYR A 55 26.89 -32.30 -19.68
C TYR A 55 25.41 -32.01 -19.39
N PHE A 56 24.58 -33.03 -19.22
CA PHE A 56 23.18 -32.88 -18.79
C PHE A 56 23.05 -32.45 -17.32
N GLY A 57 23.94 -32.92 -16.43
CA GLY A 57 24.00 -32.48 -15.03
C GLY A 57 24.40 -31.01 -14.88
N LEU A 58 25.36 -30.54 -15.69
CA LEU A 58 25.79 -29.14 -15.68
C LEU A 58 24.75 -28.21 -16.34
N LEU A 59 24.05 -28.64 -17.40
CA LEU A 59 22.95 -27.86 -17.99
C LEU A 59 21.73 -27.76 -17.05
N GLN A 60 21.41 -28.80 -16.27
CA GLN A 60 20.37 -28.74 -15.23
C GLN A 60 20.76 -27.81 -14.06
N LEU A 61 22.04 -27.78 -13.67
CA LEU A 61 22.54 -26.85 -12.65
C LEU A 61 22.55 -25.38 -13.14
N ILE A 62 22.81 -25.15 -14.43
CA ILE A 62 22.80 -23.81 -15.03
C ILE A 62 21.37 -23.31 -15.30
N ILE A 63 20.40 -24.20 -15.52
CA ILE A 63 18.97 -23.82 -15.62
C ILE A 63 18.35 -23.53 -14.24
N THR A 64 18.88 -24.10 -13.15
CA THR A 64 18.38 -23.89 -11.78
C THR A 64 19.04 -22.73 -11.01
N ALA A 65 20.09 -22.13 -11.58
CA ALA A 65 20.76 -20.95 -11.00
C ALA A 65 20.84 -19.78 -11.99
N ARG A 66 19.77 -19.52 -12.76
CA ARG A 66 19.57 -18.15 -13.24
C ARG A 66 19.46 -17.27 -12.00
N PRO A 67 20.37 -16.30 -11.75
CA PRO A 67 20.12 -15.32 -10.72
C PRO A 67 18.74 -14.74 -11.04
N LYS A 68 17.77 -14.92 -10.12
CA LYS A 68 16.50 -14.21 -10.23
C LYS A 68 16.91 -12.76 -10.38
N LEU A 69 16.67 -12.18 -11.57
CA LEU A 69 16.80 -10.75 -11.80
C LEU A 69 16.15 -10.09 -10.57
N PRO A 70 16.82 -9.11 -9.94
CA PRO A 70 16.31 -8.49 -8.73
C PRO A 70 14.84 -8.16 -8.98
N ARG A 71 13.93 -8.76 -8.20
CA ARG A 71 12.51 -8.50 -8.39
C ARG A 71 12.33 -7.00 -8.21
N ASN A 72 11.80 -6.35 -9.24
CA ASN A 72 11.41 -4.95 -9.12
C ASN A 72 10.36 -4.85 -8.00
N MET A 73 10.62 -3.92 -7.08
CA MET A 73 9.78 -3.67 -5.91
C MET A 73 8.41 -3.16 -6.33
N ARG A 74 7.35 -3.64 -5.67
CA ARG A 74 6.03 -3.00 -5.71
C ARG A 74 5.88 -2.04 -4.54
N VAL A 75 5.23 -0.91 -4.79
CA VAL A 75 4.76 -0.01 -3.73
C VAL A 75 3.26 -0.23 -3.56
N ILE A 76 2.83 -0.45 -2.32
CA ILE A 76 1.43 -0.65 -1.96
C ILE A 76 0.98 0.49 -1.08
N LEU A 77 0.06 1.33 -1.56
CA LEU A 77 -0.62 2.32 -0.72
C LEU A 77 -1.78 1.61 -0.01
N SER A 78 -1.66 1.45 1.30
CA SER A 78 -2.54 0.62 2.12
C SER A 78 -3.36 1.46 3.09
N ARG A 79 -4.68 1.48 2.91
CA ARG A 79 -5.59 2.24 3.79
C ARG A 79 -5.75 1.51 5.13
N LYS A 80 -5.50 2.22 6.23
CA LYS A 80 -5.59 1.71 7.61
C LYS A 80 -6.05 2.77 8.59
N GLY A 81 -6.45 2.31 9.78
CA GLY A 81 -6.93 3.13 10.89
C GLY A 81 -8.38 3.57 10.75
N PHE A 82 -8.82 4.45 11.66
CA PHE A 82 -10.19 4.98 11.67
C PHE A 82 -10.63 5.55 10.30
N ASP A 83 -11.88 5.27 9.95
CA ASP A 83 -12.56 5.86 8.81
C ASP A 83 -14.01 6.24 9.16
N SER A 84 -14.79 6.68 8.17
CA SER A 84 -16.18 7.08 8.40
C SER A 84 -17.11 5.93 8.82
N GLY A 85 -16.75 4.69 8.51
CA GLY A 85 -17.51 3.49 8.91
C GLY A 85 -17.01 2.86 10.21
N TYR A 86 -15.71 2.97 10.50
CA TYR A 86 -15.06 2.38 11.67
C TYR A 86 -14.33 3.45 12.47
N GLY A 87 -14.85 3.79 13.65
CA GLY A 87 -14.29 4.82 14.54
C GLY A 87 -14.85 6.24 14.31
N GLY A 88 -15.25 6.58 13.09
CA GLY A 88 -16.09 7.75 12.79
C GLY A 88 -15.40 9.12 12.85
N VAL A 89 -14.13 9.19 13.25
CA VAL A 89 -13.38 10.44 13.42
C VAL A 89 -11.96 10.35 12.84
N PRO A 90 -11.31 11.48 12.48
CA PRO A 90 -9.92 11.48 12.03
C PRO A 90 -8.94 10.97 13.09
N SER A 91 -7.81 10.44 12.65
CA SER A 91 -6.63 10.28 13.52
C SER A 91 -6.00 11.66 13.83
N PRO A 92 -5.55 11.92 15.06
CA PRO A 92 -4.98 13.22 15.42
C PRO A 92 -3.59 13.46 14.83
N ILE A 93 -3.38 14.70 14.39
CA ILE A 93 -2.05 15.32 14.24
C ILE A 93 -1.89 16.29 15.41
N LEU A 94 -0.92 16.04 16.28
CA LEU A 94 -0.72 16.85 17.50
C LEU A 94 -0.12 18.22 17.15
N PRO A 95 -0.20 19.22 18.06
CA PRO A 95 0.39 20.55 17.84
C PRO A 95 1.90 20.53 17.56
N ASP A 96 2.62 19.53 18.07
CA ASP A 96 4.04 19.32 17.79
C ASP A 96 4.29 18.56 16.46
N GLY A 97 3.23 18.24 15.71
CA GLY A 97 3.28 17.51 14.45
C GLY A 97 3.33 15.99 14.61
N ARG A 98 3.29 15.41 15.81
CA ARG A 98 3.22 13.93 15.94
C ARG A 98 1.97 13.38 15.26
N LEU A 99 2.15 12.30 14.48
CA LEU A 99 1.06 11.53 13.90
C LEU A 99 0.62 10.44 14.87
N VAL A 100 -0.67 10.37 15.16
CA VAL A 100 -1.25 9.37 16.07
C VAL A 100 -2.29 8.54 15.31
N PRO A 101 -1.89 7.53 14.51
CA PRO A 101 -2.84 6.67 13.80
C PRO A 101 -3.69 5.88 14.80
N LEU A 102 -5.02 6.00 14.70
CA LEU A 102 -5.96 5.29 15.57
C LEU A 102 -6.36 3.93 14.98
N PRO A 103 -6.20 2.80 15.71
CA PRO A 103 -6.60 1.47 15.25
C PRO A 103 -8.13 1.31 15.29
N ILE A 104 -8.74 0.65 14.30
CA ILE A 104 -10.20 0.54 14.21
C ILE A 104 -10.82 -0.22 15.40
N PRO A 105 -12.03 0.14 15.86
CA PRO A 105 -12.73 -0.63 16.89
C PRO A 105 -13.05 -2.05 16.39
N SER A 106 -12.81 -3.05 17.23
CA SER A 106 -13.02 -4.46 16.92
C SER A 106 -13.43 -5.21 18.19
N PRO A 107 -14.75 -5.42 18.42
CA PRO A 107 -15.27 -5.95 19.68
C PRO A 107 -14.75 -7.34 20.10
N ARG A 108 -14.15 -8.07 19.15
CA ARG A 108 -13.66 -9.42 19.41
C ARG A 108 -12.16 -9.41 19.70
N ASP A 109 -11.40 -8.37 19.35
CA ASP A 109 -9.95 -8.38 19.54
C ASP A 109 -9.55 -8.17 21.01
N PRO A 110 -8.43 -8.77 21.44
CA PRO A 110 -8.06 -8.76 22.86
C PRO A 110 -7.50 -7.41 23.34
N GLN A 111 -6.94 -6.60 22.43
CA GLN A 111 -6.37 -5.31 22.77
C GLN A 111 -7.44 -4.24 22.95
N ARG A 112 -7.18 -3.29 23.86
CA ARG A 112 -8.07 -2.16 24.18
C ARG A 112 -7.34 -0.85 24.04
N ILE A 113 -8.07 0.24 23.78
CA ILE A 113 -7.51 1.60 23.66
C ILE A 113 -6.63 1.97 24.86
N GLY A 114 -7.07 1.67 26.09
CA GLY A 114 -6.34 2.01 27.32
C GLY A 114 -4.99 1.30 27.47
N MET A 115 -4.73 0.25 26.69
CA MET A 115 -3.46 -0.46 26.67
C MET A 115 -2.42 0.21 25.76
N LEU A 116 -2.87 1.04 24.82
CA LEU A 116 -2.02 1.58 23.77
C LEU A 116 -1.19 2.75 24.26
N ARG A 117 0.08 2.77 23.87
CA ARG A 117 1.00 3.90 24.11
C ARG A 117 1.59 4.39 22.81
N VAL A 118 1.38 5.66 22.47
CA VAL A 118 1.96 6.27 21.26
C VAL A 118 3.08 7.20 21.67
N ASP A 119 4.34 6.76 21.50
CA ASP A 119 5.53 7.48 22.01
C ASP A 119 5.38 7.90 23.50
N GLY A 120 4.88 6.98 24.33
CA GLY A 120 4.67 7.19 25.76
C GLY A 120 3.37 7.91 26.14
N LEU A 121 2.61 8.43 25.16
CA LEU A 121 1.31 9.04 25.38
C LEU A 121 0.23 7.97 25.56
N ASP A 122 -0.50 8.04 26.67
CA ASP A 122 -1.79 7.35 26.79
C ASP A 122 -2.83 8.10 25.95
N ILE A 123 -3.32 7.44 24.91
CA ILE A 123 -4.25 8.04 23.95
C ILE A 123 -5.72 7.90 24.36
N SER A 124 -6.03 7.22 25.46
CA SER A 124 -7.42 6.92 25.86
C SER A 124 -8.27 8.17 26.07
N ALA A 125 -7.77 9.13 26.86
CA ALA A 125 -8.45 10.39 27.10
C ALA A 125 -8.66 11.19 25.80
N MET A 126 -7.62 11.24 24.96
CA MET A 126 -7.68 11.93 23.66
C MET A 126 -8.73 11.29 22.73
N VAL A 127 -8.74 9.96 22.62
CA VAL A 127 -9.73 9.25 21.80
C VAL A 127 -11.14 9.48 22.35
N SER A 128 -11.32 9.46 23.67
CA SER A 128 -12.62 9.74 24.28
C SER A 128 -13.12 11.15 23.97
N ASP A 129 -12.27 12.17 24.14
CA ASP A 129 -12.61 13.56 23.83
C ASP A 129 -13.01 13.72 22.35
N LEU A 130 -12.18 13.20 21.44
CA LEU A 130 -12.37 13.34 19.99
C LEU A 130 -13.60 12.58 19.48
N THR A 131 -13.98 11.49 20.16
CA THR A 131 -15.13 10.65 19.80
C THR A 131 -16.38 10.97 20.62
N ARG A 132 -16.35 12.01 21.46
CA ARG A 132 -17.45 12.39 22.38
C ARG A 132 -17.89 11.20 23.25
N SER A 133 -16.90 10.48 23.80
CA SER A 133 -17.07 9.34 24.68
C SER A 133 -17.76 8.11 24.07
N SER A 134 -17.90 8.06 22.74
CA SER A 134 -18.36 6.83 22.07
C SER A 134 -17.29 5.74 22.01
N ILE A 135 -16.02 6.11 22.18
CA ILE A 135 -14.89 5.20 22.34
C ILE A 135 -14.16 5.58 23.63
N ASP A 136 -13.81 4.59 24.42
CA ASP A 136 -13.17 4.74 25.72
C ASP A 136 -11.97 3.79 25.88
N ALA A 137 -11.35 3.80 27.06
CA ALA A 137 -10.21 2.94 27.39
C ALA A 137 -10.51 1.43 27.26
N GLU A 138 -11.76 1.02 27.46
CA GLU A 138 -12.18 -0.37 27.44
C GLU A 138 -12.54 -0.87 26.04
N THR A 139 -12.73 0.05 25.10
CA THR A 139 -13.08 -0.28 23.72
C THR A 139 -12.01 -1.15 23.08
N ALA A 140 -12.41 -2.34 22.65
CA ALA A 140 -11.54 -3.29 21.96
C ALA A 140 -11.19 -2.80 20.55
N VAL A 141 -9.94 -3.03 20.13
CA VAL A 141 -9.36 -2.46 18.90
C VAL A 141 -8.51 -3.46 18.14
N HIS A 142 -8.51 -3.29 16.82
CA HIS A 142 -7.71 -4.06 15.89
C HIS A 142 -6.35 -3.41 15.69
N VAL A 143 -5.34 -3.86 16.44
CA VAL A 143 -3.96 -3.40 16.29
C VAL A 143 -3.30 -4.09 15.09
N ASP A 144 -3.66 -3.59 13.91
CA ASP A 144 -3.10 -4.01 12.62
C ASP A 144 -3.19 -2.83 11.61
N PRO A 145 -2.10 -2.41 10.97
CA PRO A 145 -0.75 -2.97 11.06
C PRO A 145 -0.10 -2.69 12.41
N ASP A 146 0.63 -3.66 12.92
CA ASP A 146 1.41 -3.56 14.13
C ASP A 146 2.82 -3.00 13.81
N LEU A 147 2.99 -1.68 13.93
CA LEU A 147 4.17 -0.97 13.43
C LEU A 147 5.08 -0.40 14.53
N GLN A 148 4.68 -0.49 15.80
CA GLN A 148 5.38 0.19 16.89
C GLN A 148 5.57 -0.75 18.08
N GLU A 149 6.83 -1.06 18.36
CA GLU A 149 7.25 -2.01 19.40
C GLU A 149 6.70 -1.64 20.77
N HIS A 150 6.87 -0.37 21.17
CA HIS A 150 6.47 0.15 22.48
C HIS A 150 4.98 0.51 22.60
N MET A 151 4.15 0.16 21.60
CA MET A 151 2.71 0.41 21.68
C MET A 151 2.00 -0.51 22.68
N LEU A 152 2.51 -1.73 22.83
CA LEU A 152 2.01 -2.77 23.73
C LEU A 152 3.20 -3.51 24.33
N ALA A 153 3.00 -4.21 25.44
CA ALA A 153 4.00 -5.17 25.93
C ALA A 153 4.15 -6.33 24.92
N ARG A 154 5.38 -6.68 24.54
CA ARG A 154 5.67 -7.69 23.51
C ARG A 154 6.61 -8.77 24.03
N ALA A 155 6.46 -9.97 23.48
CA ALA A 155 7.47 -11.00 23.61
C ALA A 155 8.75 -10.62 22.82
N PRO A 156 9.93 -11.14 23.21
CA PRO A 156 11.17 -10.90 22.49
C PRO A 156 11.11 -11.27 21.00
N GLY A 157 11.90 -10.57 20.19
CA GLY A 157 11.98 -10.81 18.75
C GLY A 157 10.87 -10.14 17.94
N TRP A 158 10.10 -9.23 18.54
CA TRP A 158 9.06 -8.46 17.85
C TRP A 158 9.59 -7.79 16.59
N ARG A 159 8.79 -7.90 15.52
CA ARG A 159 9.01 -7.20 14.24
C ARG A 159 7.68 -6.61 13.78
N PRO A 160 7.71 -5.48 13.05
CA PRO A 160 6.48 -4.93 12.48
C PRO A 160 5.76 -5.96 11.61
N ALA A 161 4.44 -6.04 11.74
CA ALA A 161 3.62 -7.01 11.04
C ALA A 161 2.32 -6.39 10.53
N PHE A 162 1.79 -6.95 9.45
CA PHE A 162 0.53 -6.54 8.86
C PHE A 162 -0.24 -7.77 8.38
N GLY A 163 -1.48 -7.93 8.81
CA GLY A 163 -2.37 -9.02 8.43
C GLY A 163 -3.38 -8.61 7.35
N GLN A 164 -3.65 -9.51 6.41
CA GLN A 164 -4.72 -9.30 5.43
C GLN A 164 -5.45 -10.61 5.12
N VAL A 165 -6.74 -10.51 4.80
CA VAL A 165 -7.61 -11.66 4.57
C VAL A 165 -8.67 -11.35 3.49
N ALA A 166 -9.37 -12.39 3.04
CA ALA A 166 -10.49 -12.31 2.10
C ALA A 166 -10.11 -11.59 0.79
N SER A 167 -10.98 -10.74 0.24
CA SER A 167 -10.82 -10.12 -1.08
C SER A 167 -9.58 -9.23 -1.18
N ALA A 168 -9.25 -8.49 -0.12
CA ALA A 168 -8.06 -7.66 -0.08
C ALA A 168 -6.77 -8.51 -0.16
N GLN A 169 -6.76 -9.67 0.50
CA GLN A 169 -5.62 -10.57 0.41
C GLN A 169 -5.54 -11.30 -0.93
N THR A 170 -6.68 -11.70 -1.49
CA THR A 170 -6.73 -12.24 -2.86
C THR A 170 -6.18 -11.23 -3.87
N HIS A 171 -6.50 -9.94 -3.70
CA HIS A 171 -5.93 -8.88 -4.54
C HIS A 171 -4.41 -8.80 -4.41
N LEU A 172 -3.86 -8.77 -3.20
CA LEU A 172 -2.40 -8.76 -2.98
C LEU A 172 -1.72 -9.98 -3.61
N GLN A 173 -2.30 -11.17 -3.46
CA GLN A 173 -1.82 -12.41 -4.09
C GLN A 173 -1.85 -12.31 -5.62
N ASN A 174 -2.95 -11.85 -6.21
CA ASN A 174 -3.09 -11.69 -7.66
C ASN A 174 -2.14 -10.63 -8.23
N GLN A 175 -1.76 -9.62 -7.43
CA GLN A 175 -0.74 -8.64 -7.80
C GLN A 175 0.69 -9.16 -7.60
N GLY A 176 0.87 -10.37 -7.03
CA GLY A 176 2.17 -10.98 -6.79
C GLY A 176 2.95 -10.35 -5.64
N VAL A 177 2.26 -9.69 -4.69
CA VAL A 177 2.90 -9.02 -3.55
C VAL A 177 3.58 -10.06 -2.64
N GLY A 178 4.85 -9.82 -2.33
CA GLY A 178 5.61 -10.64 -1.40
C GLY A 178 6.95 -10.02 -1.03
N ARG A 179 7.92 -10.87 -0.66
CA ARG A 179 9.23 -10.43 -0.16
C ARG A 179 9.91 -9.40 -1.07
N GLY A 180 10.30 -8.27 -0.50
CA GLY A 180 10.92 -7.13 -1.17
C GLY A 180 9.97 -5.96 -1.46
N ASP A 181 8.67 -6.22 -1.49
CA ASP A 181 7.66 -5.19 -1.76
C ASP A 181 7.43 -4.29 -0.53
N LEU A 182 6.99 -3.05 -0.76
CA LEU A 182 6.88 -2.01 0.27
C LEU A 182 5.43 -1.56 0.44
N PHE A 183 4.85 -1.82 1.60
CA PHE A 183 3.64 -1.17 2.06
C PHE A 183 3.96 0.23 2.58
N LEU A 184 3.20 1.21 2.13
CA LEU A 184 3.06 2.54 2.72
C LEU A 184 1.63 2.68 3.23
N PHE A 185 1.48 2.74 4.55
CA PHE A 185 0.18 2.83 5.18
C PHE A 185 -0.28 4.28 5.25
N PHE A 186 -1.54 4.51 4.90
CA PHE A 186 -2.16 5.82 4.95
C PHE A 186 -3.50 5.76 5.67
N GLY A 187 -3.87 6.87 6.31
CA GLY A 187 -5.09 6.99 7.09
C GLY A 187 -5.71 8.38 6.96
N TRP A 188 -6.85 8.56 7.62
CA TRP A 188 -7.51 9.85 7.75
C TRP A 188 -6.94 10.62 8.92
N PHE A 189 -6.45 11.85 8.69
CA PHE A 189 -5.89 12.70 9.72
C PHE A 189 -6.51 14.11 9.74
N ARG A 190 -6.44 14.74 10.92
CA ARG A 190 -6.78 16.15 11.13
C ARG A 190 -6.02 16.71 12.33
N ASN A 191 -5.66 18.00 12.27
CA ASN A 191 -4.98 18.67 13.39
C ASN A 191 -5.89 18.80 14.62
N VAL A 192 -5.31 18.56 15.78
CA VAL A 192 -5.97 18.74 17.08
C VAL A 192 -5.25 19.76 17.93
N GLU A 193 -5.99 20.37 18.84
CA GLU A 193 -5.50 21.27 19.88
C GLU A 193 -6.07 20.83 21.23
N GLN A 194 -5.40 21.19 22.32
CA GLN A 194 -5.91 21.00 23.67
C GLN A 194 -6.37 22.33 24.23
N VAL A 195 -7.63 22.41 24.66
CA VAL A 195 -8.22 23.62 25.24
C VAL A 195 -8.88 23.26 26.56
N ASN A 196 -8.44 23.90 27.65
CA ASN A 196 -8.89 23.60 29.02
C ASN A 196 -8.75 22.10 29.36
N GLY A 197 -7.66 21.46 28.93
CA GLY A 197 -7.40 20.05 29.17
C GLY A 197 -8.09 19.07 28.23
N VAL A 198 -9.04 19.51 27.40
CA VAL A 198 -9.82 18.66 26.48
C VAL A 198 -9.27 18.73 25.06
N TRP A 199 -9.11 17.57 24.42
CA TRP A 199 -8.70 17.49 23.01
C TRP A 199 -9.86 17.80 22.06
N ARG A 200 -9.59 18.61 21.03
CA ARG A 200 -10.56 18.89 19.98
C ARG A 200 -9.89 19.10 18.64
N TYR A 201 -10.63 18.88 17.56
CA TYR A 201 -10.17 19.23 16.23
C TYR A 201 -10.07 20.74 16.05
N THR A 202 -9.00 21.19 15.41
CA THR A 202 -8.83 22.60 15.04
C THR A 202 -9.91 22.98 14.02
N ARG A 203 -10.59 24.12 14.23
CA ARG A 203 -11.77 24.52 13.44
C ARG A 203 -11.47 24.64 11.93
N ALA A 204 -10.30 25.16 11.58
CA ALA A 204 -9.91 25.45 10.19
C ALA A 204 -9.00 24.37 9.57
N SER A 205 -8.65 23.30 10.28
CA SER A 205 -7.77 22.27 9.74
C SER A 205 -8.50 21.34 8.76
N PRO A 206 -7.93 21.04 7.59
CA PRO A 206 -8.55 20.13 6.63
C PRO A 206 -8.51 18.67 7.12
N ASP A 207 -9.45 17.88 6.61
CA ASP A 207 -9.38 16.43 6.65
C ASP A 207 -8.46 15.94 5.52
N ILE A 208 -7.38 15.24 5.87
CA ILE A 208 -6.39 14.77 4.90
C ILE A 208 -6.22 13.25 4.95
N HIS A 209 -5.83 12.67 3.81
CA HIS A 209 -5.13 11.40 3.78
C HIS A 209 -3.63 11.67 3.86
N ALA A 210 -2.95 11.01 4.78
CA ALA A 210 -1.50 11.09 4.92
C ALA A 210 -0.90 9.70 5.18
N LEU A 211 0.33 9.51 4.69
CA LEU A 211 1.16 8.35 5.01
C LEU A 211 1.58 8.43 6.48
N PHE A 212 1.43 7.33 7.22
CA PHE A 212 1.77 7.28 8.65
C PHE A 212 2.75 6.16 9.01
N GLY A 213 2.98 5.19 8.11
CA GLY A 213 3.89 4.09 8.38
C GLY A 213 4.29 3.31 7.14
N TRP A 214 5.24 2.41 7.32
CA TRP A 214 5.73 1.54 6.25
C TRP A 214 6.01 0.11 6.75
N LEU A 215 6.00 -0.84 5.82
CA LEU A 215 6.47 -2.20 6.01
C LEU A 215 7.01 -2.75 4.68
N GLN A 216 8.32 -2.97 4.60
CA GLN A 216 8.94 -3.73 3.53
C GLN A 216 8.91 -5.21 3.89
N VAL A 217 8.26 -6.02 3.04
CA VAL A 217 8.02 -7.43 3.31
C VAL A 217 9.34 -8.19 3.36
N GLY A 218 9.65 -8.73 4.54
CA GLY A 218 10.71 -9.72 4.74
C GLY A 218 10.18 -11.14 4.58
N GLU A 219 8.99 -11.40 5.11
CA GLU A 219 8.36 -12.72 5.12
C GLU A 219 6.85 -12.65 4.89
N VAL A 220 6.30 -13.71 4.31
CA VAL A 220 4.86 -13.87 4.06
C VAL A 220 4.41 -15.17 4.72
N LEU A 221 3.53 -15.08 5.71
CA LEU A 221 3.08 -16.19 6.53
C LEU A 221 1.60 -16.48 6.24
N ALA A 222 1.30 -17.59 5.57
CA ALA A 222 -0.08 -18.08 5.43
C ALA A 222 -0.58 -18.65 6.77
N VAL A 223 -1.57 -18.04 7.40
CA VAL A 223 -1.93 -18.36 8.79
C VAL A 223 -2.87 -19.56 8.91
N THR A 224 -3.83 -19.69 7.98
CA THR A 224 -4.88 -20.72 8.05
C THR A 224 -4.30 -22.13 8.23
N GLY A 225 -4.69 -22.81 9.31
CA GLY A 225 -4.25 -24.17 9.64
C GLY A 225 -2.83 -24.25 10.21
N ARG A 226 -2.18 -23.12 10.45
CA ARG A 226 -0.81 -23.02 10.99
C ARG A 226 -0.71 -22.06 12.17
N GLU A 227 -1.83 -21.66 12.76
CA GLU A 227 -1.94 -20.67 13.83
C GLU A 227 -1.04 -21.02 15.01
N ARG A 228 -1.15 -22.27 15.51
CA ARG A 228 -0.34 -22.78 16.63
C ARG A 228 1.15 -22.83 16.28
N ALA A 229 1.48 -23.26 15.06
CA ALA A 229 2.87 -23.32 14.62
C ALA A 229 3.48 -21.91 14.53
N ILE A 230 2.75 -20.95 13.97
CA ILE A 230 3.16 -19.54 13.90
C ILE A 230 3.31 -18.95 15.30
N ALA A 231 2.36 -19.17 16.22
CA ALA A 231 2.45 -18.67 17.59
C ALA A 231 3.61 -19.28 18.41
N ASN A 232 4.13 -20.43 17.99
CA ASN A 232 5.31 -21.06 18.58
C ASN A 232 6.61 -20.54 17.96
N SER A 233 6.68 -20.44 16.62
CA SER A 233 7.86 -19.93 15.90
C SER A 233 8.05 -18.42 16.06
N TYR A 234 6.95 -17.68 16.21
CA TYR A 234 6.90 -16.23 16.37
C TYR A 234 6.05 -15.87 17.61
N PRO A 235 6.58 -16.05 18.83
CA PRO A 235 5.80 -15.82 20.05
C PRO A 235 5.18 -14.41 20.15
N TRP A 236 5.84 -13.40 19.57
CA TRP A 236 5.35 -12.02 19.52
C TRP A 236 4.14 -11.81 18.58
N LEU A 237 3.83 -12.76 17.70
CA LEU A 237 2.61 -12.77 16.88
C LEU A 237 1.44 -13.47 17.57
N ARG A 238 1.62 -14.08 18.74
CA ARG A 238 0.56 -14.87 19.41
C ARG A 238 -0.72 -14.06 19.59
N ASP A 239 -0.60 -12.81 20.01
CA ASP A 239 -1.72 -11.91 20.28
C ASP A 239 -2.11 -11.06 19.05
N HIS A 240 -1.43 -11.26 17.91
CA HIS A 240 -1.77 -10.57 16.68
C HIS A 240 -3.19 -10.96 16.24
N PRO A 241 -4.07 -10.03 15.82
CA PRO A 241 -5.47 -10.34 15.50
C PRO A 241 -5.64 -11.47 14.47
N HIS A 242 -4.72 -11.54 13.51
CA HIS A 242 -4.70 -12.60 12.50
C HIS A 242 -4.29 -14.00 13.01
N VAL A 243 -3.68 -14.12 14.19
CA VAL A 243 -3.35 -15.40 14.84
C VAL A 243 -4.35 -15.71 15.95
N ALA A 244 -4.49 -14.82 16.93
CA ALA A 244 -5.39 -15.00 18.07
C ALA A 244 -6.87 -15.08 17.65
N GLY A 245 -7.25 -14.31 16.64
CA GLY A 245 -8.60 -14.26 16.09
C GLY A 245 -8.80 -15.10 14.83
N ALA A 246 -7.85 -15.99 14.48
CA ALA A 246 -7.86 -16.70 13.20
C ALA A 246 -9.16 -17.46 12.91
N ASN A 247 -9.78 -18.04 13.94
CA ASN A 247 -11.05 -18.76 13.85
C ASN A 247 -12.25 -17.90 13.43
N ARG A 248 -12.13 -16.58 13.46
CA ARG A 248 -13.21 -15.63 13.08
C ARG A 248 -13.24 -15.40 11.58
N PHE A 249 -12.16 -15.69 10.87
CA PHE A 249 -12.09 -15.50 9.44
C PHE A 249 -12.64 -16.73 8.73
N SER A 250 -13.70 -16.52 7.93
CA SER A 250 -14.26 -17.58 7.08
C SER A 250 -13.35 -17.90 5.88
N SER A 251 -12.50 -16.95 5.48
CA SER A 251 -11.61 -17.12 4.34
C SER A 251 -10.34 -17.89 4.72
N ARG A 252 -9.92 -18.81 3.84
CA ARG A 252 -8.72 -19.64 4.01
C ARG A 252 -7.41 -18.97 3.59
N ASN A 253 -7.47 -17.70 3.17
CA ASN A 253 -6.29 -16.95 2.70
C ASN A 253 -5.75 -15.98 3.76
N ASN A 254 -6.06 -16.15 5.04
CA ASN A 254 -5.52 -15.32 6.12
C ASN A 254 -3.98 -15.31 6.06
N THR A 255 -3.37 -14.13 5.90
CA THR A 255 -1.93 -13.97 5.68
C THR A 255 -1.36 -12.86 6.54
N ILE A 256 -0.16 -13.05 7.08
CA ILE A 256 0.62 -12.00 7.76
C ILE A 256 1.88 -11.69 6.95
N TYR A 257 2.11 -10.41 6.69
CA TYR A 257 3.35 -9.86 6.14
C TYR A 257 4.21 -9.36 7.30
N VAL A 258 5.42 -9.90 7.43
CA VAL A 258 6.38 -9.46 8.47
C VAL A 258 7.46 -8.61 7.82
N ALA A 259 7.77 -7.47 8.44
CA ALA A 259 8.79 -6.55 7.96
C ALA A 259 10.18 -7.18 7.94
N GLY A 260 10.99 -6.94 6.92
CA GLY A 260 12.43 -7.22 6.97
C GLY A 260 13.14 -6.44 8.06
N ASP A 261 14.38 -6.79 8.38
CA ASP A 261 15.12 -6.12 9.46
C ASP A 261 15.45 -4.66 9.09
N THR A 262 15.86 -4.44 7.84
CA THR A 262 16.28 -3.14 7.30
C THR A 262 15.53 -2.83 6.03
N LEU A 263 15.17 -1.56 5.83
CA LEU A 263 14.59 -1.07 4.59
C LEU A 263 15.67 -1.03 3.50
N CYS A 264 15.40 -1.67 2.37
CA CYS A 264 16.25 -1.70 1.19
C CYS A 264 15.55 -0.96 0.03
N LEU A 265 16.17 0.08 -0.51
CA LEU A 265 15.67 0.84 -1.66
C LEU A 265 16.64 0.70 -2.84
N ALA A 266 16.12 0.37 -4.03
CA ALA A 266 16.93 0.14 -5.23
C ALA A 266 18.12 -0.82 -5.00
N GLY A 267 17.90 -1.89 -4.24
CA GLY A 267 18.92 -2.89 -3.92
C GLY A 267 19.95 -2.46 -2.86
N LYS A 268 19.81 -1.27 -2.27
CA LYS A 268 20.72 -0.75 -1.24
C LYS A 268 20.01 -0.70 0.11
N GLY A 269 20.64 -1.29 1.13
CA GLY A 269 20.21 -1.14 2.52
C GLY A 269 20.28 0.31 2.97
N THR A 270 19.33 0.72 3.81
CA THR A 270 19.28 2.07 4.40
C THR A 270 19.52 1.99 5.91
N LYS A 271 19.56 3.14 6.59
CA LYS A 271 19.62 3.20 8.07
C LYS A 271 18.28 2.90 8.77
N TYR A 272 17.19 2.76 8.01
CA TYR A 272 15.84 2.60 8.56
C TYR A 272 15.48 1.13 8.73
N ARG A 273 14.72 0.79 9.77
CA ARG A 273 14.16 -0.56 9.94
C ARG A 273 13.21 -0.87 8.78
N GLY A 274 13.04 -2.16 8.48
CA GLY A 274 12.14 -2.58 7.39
C GLY A 274 10.68 -2.23 7.63
N GLY A 275 10.26 -1.87 8.84
CA GLY A 275 8.93 -1.32 9.11
C GLY A 275 8.92 -0.36 10.29
N GLY A 276 7.90 0.51 10.34
CA GLY A 276 7.77 1.51 11.40
C GLY A 276 6.74 2.59 11.10
N LEU A 277 6.69 3.60 11.97
CA LEU A 277 5.83 4.79 11.85
C LEU A 277 6.64 6.02 11.42
N PHE A 278 6.03 6.84 10.57
CA PHE A 278 6.46 8.23 10.38
C PHE A 278 5.99 9.02 11.60
N LYS A 279 6.91 9.29 12.53
CA LYS A 279 6.57 9.87 13.84
C LYS A 279 5.96 11.26 13.78
N ARG A 280 6.42 12.07 12.82
CA ARG A 280 5.97 13.45 12.63
C ARG A 280 5.43 13.65 11.24
N TYR A 281 4.38 14.45 11.15
CA TYR A 281 3.82 14.94 9.93
C TYR A 281 4.80 15.88 9.24
N VAL A 282 4.99 15.66 7.94
CA VAL A 282 5.68 16.58 7.03
C VAL A 282 4.86 16.63 5.74
N PRO A 283 4.89 17.75 4.98
CA PRO A 283 4.06 17.89 3.78
C PRO A 283 4.22 16.77 2.74
N SER A 284 5.40 16.15 2.64
CA SER A 284 5.64 15.04 1.71
C SER A 284 4.90 13.74 2.06
N LEU A 285 4.34 13.62 3.27
CA LEU A 285 3.47 12.52 3.66
C LEU A 285 2.00 12.74 3.25
N GLN A 286 1.60 13.97 2.93
CA GLN A 286 0.21 14.26 2.56
C GLN A 286 -0.09 13.71 1.17
N LEU A 287 -1.16 12.92 1.08
CA LEU A 287 -1.70 12.46 -0.20
C LEU A 287 -2.76 13.40 -0.72
N THR A 288 -3.61 13.96 0.15
CA THR A 288 -4.69 14.88 -0.25
C THR A 288 -4.14 16.13 -0.90
N ALA A 289 -4.72 16.54 -2.02
CA ALA A 289 -4.37 17.80 -2.67
C ALA A 289 -4.89 18.99 -1.83
N ASP A 290 -4.10 20.05 -1.70
CA ASP A 290 -4.49 21.24 -0.93
C ASP A 290 -5.78 21.85 -1.46
N GLY A 291 -6.68 22.23 -0.54
CA GLY A 291 -8.00 22.77 -0.90
C GLY A 291 -9.00 21.74 -1.44
N HIS A 292 -8.64 20.45 -1.50
CA HIS A 292 -9.54 19.39 -1.97
C HIS A 292 -9.97 18.42 -0.86
N THR A 293 -10.97 17.60 -1.18
CA THR A 293 -11.40 16.50 -0.30
C THR A 293 -10.37 15.37 -0.29
N ARG A 294 -10.41 14.52 0.75
CA ARG A 294 -9.57 13.32 0.90
C ARG A 294 -9.55 12.38 -0.31
N SER A 295 -10.58 12.44 -1.15
CA SER A 295 -10.70 11.62 -2.36
C SER A 295 -9.84 12.08 -3.53
N ARG A 296 -9.33 13.32 -3.49
CA ARG A 296 -8.46 13.91 -4.51
C ARG A 296 -7.02 13.94 -3.98
N TRP A 297 -6.16 13.15 -4.59
CA TRP A 297 -4.76 13.05 -4.20
C TRP A 297 -3.85 13.86 -5.11
N LYS A 298 -2.78 14.41 -4.57
CA LYS A 298 -1.66 14.99 -5.29
C LYS A 298 -0.46 14.06 -5.15
N LEU A 299 -0.01 13.50 -6.26
CA LEU A 299 1.11 12.56 -6.33
C LEU A 299 2.22 13.14 -7.22
N PRO A 300 3.46 12.65 -7.13
CA PRO A 300 4.50 13.01 -8.09
C PRO A 300 4.06 12.75 -9.54
N ALA A 301 4.45 13.61 -10.49
CA ALA A 301 3.99 13.51 -11.88
C ALA A 301 4.25 12.13 -12.52
N TRP A 302 5.33 11.45 -12.12
CA TRP A 302 5.69 10.13 -12.62
C TRP A 302 4.69 9.02 -12.25
N PHE A 303 3.75 9.24 -11.32
CA PHE A 303 2.64 8.30 -11.08
C PHE A 303 1.65 8.21 -12.24
N MET A 304 1.65 9.19 -13.15
CA MET A 304 0.78 9.19 -14.31
C MET A 304 1.05 7.96 -15.19
N PRO A 305 0.05 7.13 -15.52
CA PRO A 305 0.22 5.93 -16.32
C PRO A 305 0.28 6.25 -17.82
N VAL A 306 1.30 7.00 -18.23
CA VAL A 306 1.62 7.28 -19.64
C VAL A 306 2.44 6.14 -20.25
N ASP A 307 2.53 6.10 -21.58
CA ASP A 307 3.47 5.25 -22.33
C ASP A 307 3.41 3.74 -22.00
N GLY A 308 2.21 3.23 -21.72
CA GLY A 308 2.00 1.81 -21.41
C GLY A 308 2.48 1.38 -20.03
N ARG A 309 2.90 2.32 -19.16
CA ARG A 309 3.23 2.01 -17.77
C ARG A 309 2.00 1.49 -17.03
N SER A 310 2.20 0.47 -16.19
CA SER A 310 1.10 -0.14 -15.42
C SER A 310 0.52 0.88 -14.42
N PRO A 311 -0.78 1.20 -14.46
CA PRO A 311 -1.37 2.13 -13.52
C PRO A 311 -1.44 1.55 -12.11
N LEU A 312 -1.55 2.43 -11.12
CA LEU A 312 -1.92 2.07 -9.76
C LEU A 312 -3.21 1.21 -9.79
N SER A 313 -3.22 0.06 -9.11
CA SER A 313 -4.34 -0.87 -9.16
C SER A 313 -5.65 -0.18 -8.77
N TYR A 314 -6.77 -0.53 -9.44
CA TYR A 314 -8.08 0.13 -9.38
C TYR A 314 -8.17 1.55 -9.99
N HIS A 315 -7.08 2.11 -10.49
CA HIS A 315 -7.03 3.46 -11.06
C HIS A 315 -6.59 3.44 -12.53
N ARG A 316 -7.04 2.45 -13.31
CA ARG A 316 -6.75 2.33 -14.75
C ARG A 316 -7.43 3.41 -15.61
N GLU A 317 -8.57 3.90 -15.14
CA GLU A 317 -9.42 4.84 -15.85
C GLU A 317 -8.74 6.22 -15.98
N LYS A 318 -8.51 6.69 -17.21
CA LYS A 318 -7.74 7.92 -17.49
C LYS A 318 -8.41 9.17 -16.92
N SER A 319 -9.74 9.23 -16.93
CA SER A 319 -10.50 10.38 -16.39
C SER A 319 -10.27 10.63 -14.89
N ARG A 320 -9.68 9.68 -14.17
CA ARG A 320 -9.29 9.86 -12.76
C ARG A 320 -8.00 10.66 -12.59
N TRP A 321 -7.20 10.80 -13.64
CA TRP A 321 -5.89 11.44 -13.59
C TRP A 321 -5.94 12.79 -14.27
N THR A 322 -5.35 13.80 -13.64
CA THR A 322 -5.23 15.16 -14.21
C THR A 322 -3.81 15.64 -13.98
N ALA A 323 -3.10 15.99 -15.05
CA ALA A 323 -1.76 16.59 -14.92
C ALA A 323 -1.85 17.91 -14.14
N ASP A 324 -0.88 18.16 -13.25
CA ASP A 324 -0.78 19.37 -12.43
C ASP A 324 0.70 19.78 -12.30
N HIS A 325 1.21 20.48 -13.32
CA HIS A 325 2.62 20.92 -13.40
C HIS A 325 3.63 19.79 -13.11
N VAL A 326 4.31 19.83 -11.95
CA VAL A 326 5.30 18.85 -11.49
C VAL A 326 4.69 17.65 -10.73
N SER A 327 3.36 17.58 -10.72
CA SER A 327 2.57 16.58 -10.02
C SER A 327 1.42 16.06 -10.88
N VAL A 328 0.71 15.07 -10.35
CA VAL A 328 -0.53 14.55 -10.92
C VAL A 328 -1.61 14.53 -9.84
N LEU A 329 -2.80 14.96 -10.20
CA LEU A 329 -3.98 14.81 -9.37
C LEU A 329 -4.68 13.49 -9.70
N LEU A 330 -4.95 12.70 -8.68
CA LEU A 330 -5.68 11.43 -8.78
C LEU A 330 -7.03 11.51 -8.05
N GLN A 331 -8.11 11.14 -8.73
CA GLN A 331 -9.39 10.84 -8.11
C GLN A 331 -9.42 9.39 -7.63
N THR A 332 -9.29 9.19 -6.33
CA THR A 332 -9.27 7.86 -5.72
C THR A 332 -10.62 7.15 -5.79
N VAL A 333 -10.57 5.81 -5.73
CA VAL A 333 -11.76 5.00 -5.50
C VAL A 333 -12.11 4.94 -4.00
N GLY A 334 -13.41 5.00 -3.70
CA GLY A 334 -13.89 4.84 -2.33
C GLY A 334 -13.71 3.41 -1.81
N LYS A 335 -13.93 2.41 -2.68
CA LYS A 335 -13.79 0.97 -2.40
C LYS A 335 -12.38 0.50 -2.77
N GLY A 336 -11.65 -0.02 -1.79
CA GLY A 336 -10.32 -0.59 -1.99
C GLY A 336 -9.41 -0.26 -0.80
N GLN A 337 -8.81 -1.30 -0.24
CA GLN A 337 -7.94 -1.19 0.93
C GLN A 337 -6.46 -1.15 0.54
N GLU A 338 -6.11 -1.76 -0.61
CA GLU A 338 -4.72 -1.93 -1.07
C GLU A 338 -4.58 -1.46 -2.53
N PHE A 339 -3.71 -0.48 -2.78
CA PHE A 339 -3.42 0.03 -4.13
C PHE A 339 -1.98 -0.28 -4.52
N VAL A 340 -1.78 -1.18 -5.48
CA VAL A 340 -0.47 -1.69 -5.87
C VAL A 340 0.04 -0.98 -7.12
N LEU A 341 1.29 -0.50 -7.07
CA LEU A 341 2.04 0.02 -8.19
C LEU A 341 3.26 -0.87 -8.44
N ASP A 342 3.38 -1.40 -9.66
CA ASP A 342 4.58 -2.13 -10.08
C ASP A 342 5.66 -1.13 -10.51
N CYS A 343 6.68 -0.94 -9.68
CA CYS A 343 7.71 0.06 -9.94
C CYS A 343 8.74 -0.36 -11.00
N ALA A 344 8.59 -1.54 -11.63
CA ALA A 344 9.42 -1.94 -12.76
C ALA A 344 9.47 -0.90 -13.88
N CYS A 345 8.34 -0.24 -14.14
CA CYS A 345 8.23 0.80 -15.16
C CYS A 345 8.34 2.23 -14.59
N TYR A 346 8.72 2.37 -13.31
CA TYR A 346 8.79 3.64 -12.59
C TYR A 346 10.10 3.75 -11.77
N PRO A 347 11.26 3.88 -12.42
CA PRO A 347 12.55 4.03 -11.73
C PRO A 347 12.58 5.24 -10.77
N GLU A 348 11.77 6.27 -11.03
CA GLU A 348 11.61 7.48 -10.22
C GLU A 348 11.14 7.18 -8.79
N SER A 349 10.49 6.03 -8.58
CA SER A 349 10.02 5.58 -7.27
C SER A 349 11.13 5.47 -6.22
N ALA A 350 12.34 5.06 -6.62
CA ALA A 350 13.45 4.87 -5.70
C ALA A 350 13.91 6.21 -5.09
N GLU A 351 14.05 7.24 -5.91
CA GLU A 351 14.45 8.58 -5.45
C GLU A 351 13.35 9.23 -4.61
N TRP A 352 12.09 9.08 -5.03
CA TRP A 352 10.94 9.59 -4.26
C TRP A 352 10.87 8.96 -2.87
N LEU A 353 11.01 7.64 -2.76
CA LEU A 353 11.04 6.95 -1.46
C LEU A 353 12.23 7.41 -0.63
N ALA A 354 13.43 7.49 -1.22
CA ALA A 354 14.61 7.97 -0.51
C ALA A 354 14.40 9.40 0.03
N LYS A 355 13.76 10.29 -0.75
CA LYS A 355 13.40 11.64 -0.30
C LYS A 355 12.38 11.60 0.84
N LEU A 356 11.31 10.81 0.71
CA LEU A 356 10.27 10.67 1.72
C LEU A 356 10.86 10.34 3.10
N PHE A 357 11.78 9.38 3.16
CA PHE A 357 12.44 8.99 4.40
C PHE A 357 13.46 10.04 4.91
N ARG A 358 14.12 10.80 4.03
CA ARG A 358 15.01 11.90 4.45
C ARG A 358 14.23 13.06 5.08
N ASP A 359 13.16 13.52 4.43
CA ASP A 359 12.32 14.64 4.89
C ASP A 359 11.83 14.39 6.33
N VAL A 360 11.40 13.16 6.64
CA VAL A 360 10.91 12.80 7.98
C VAL A 360 12.04 12.76 9.01
N HIS A 361 13.26 12.39 8.61
CA HIS A 361 14.40 12.33 9.52
C HIS A 361 14.90 13.73 9.93
N GLU A 362 14.98 14.65 8.97
CA GLU A 362 15.50 16.02 9.19
C GLU A 362 14.63 16.82 10.17
N VAL A 363 13.30 16.70 10.08
CA VAL A 363 12.37 17.35 11.02
C VAL A 363 12.51 16.77 12.44
N GLY A 364 12.91 15.50 12.56
CA GLY A 364 13.15 14.85 13.85
C GLY A 364 14.38 15.38 14.59
N THR A 365 15.38 15.89 13.87
CA THR A 365 16.65 16.39 14.44
C THR A 365 16.61 17.89 14.75
N SER A 366 15.98 18.71 13.91
CA SER A 366 16.00 20.18 14.06
C SER A 366 15.17 20.73 15.23
N GLN A 367 14.39 19.89 15.92
CA GLN A 367 13.64 20.27 17.13
C GLN A 367 14.23 19.67 18.42
N ARG A 368 15.38 18.99 18.35
CA ARG A 368 16.14 18.51 19.51
C ARG A 368 17.39 19.36 19.82
N SER A 369 17.78 20.22 18.88
CA SER A 369 18.72 21.34 19.07
C SER A 369 17.96 22.58 19.53
#